data_AF-A0A7W1Z7P9-F1
#
_entry.id   AF-A0A7W1Z7P9-F1
#
_cell.length_a   1.000
_cell.length_b   1.000
_cell.length_c   1.000
_cell.angle_alpha   90.00
_cell.angle_beta   90.00
_cell.angle_gamma   90.00
#
_symmetry.space_group_name_H-M   'P 1'
#
loop_
_entity.id
_entity.type
_entity.pdbx_description
1 polymer ?
#
loop_
_entity_poly.entity_id
_entity_poly.type
_entity_poly.pdbx_seq_one_letter_code
_entity_poly.pdbx_strand_id
1 'polypeptide(L)'
;MRFLILLLITVESIANQQHDFRIKDSEKYKLTLEGIADRVCDKSTLVAINGGESPQLIYFLHRKGWSISSSDASSAEFMQVLISKGCEFLFLDKHYVDQNVLESLAHEKMVYQDEHFIVYSLVK
;
A
#
# COMPACT_ATOMS: atom_id res chain seq x y z
N MET A 1 22.01 -23.51 -39.99
CA MET A 1 22.66 -23.90 -38.71
C MET A 1 22.89 -22.70 -37.77
N ARG A 2 23.49 -21.58 -38.22
CA ARG A 2 23.74 -20.38 -37.39
C ARG A 2 22.51 -19.81 -36.65
N PHE A 3 21.35 -19.76 -37.32
CA PHE A 3 20.13 -19.20 -36.74
C PHE A 3 19.47 -20.10 -35.68
N LEU A 4 19.72 -21.40 -35.70
CA LEU A 4 19.17 -22.34 -34.69
C LEU A 4 19.79 -22.10 -33.31
N ILE A 5 21.09 -21.82 -33.27
CA ILE A 5 21.81 -21.54 -32.01
C ILE A 5 21.30 -20.21 -31.41
N LEU A 6 21.12 -19.19 -32.25
CA LEU A 6 20.58 -17.91 -31.79
C LEU A 6 19.14 -18.07 -31.28
N LEU A 7 18.32 -18.88 -31.93
CA LEU A 7 16.95 -19.14 -31.50
C LEU A 7 16.92 -19.87 -30.14
N LEU A 8 17.79 -20.88 -29.94
CA LEU A 8 17.91 -21.58 -28.66
C LEU A 8 18.30 -20.65 -27.51
N ILE A 9 19.34 -19.82 -27.70
CA ILE A 9 19.78 -18.86 -26.67
C ILE A 9 18.67 -17.85 -26.37
N THR A 10 17.95 -17.38 -27.39
CA THR A 10 16.85 -16.42 -27.19
C THR A 10 15.71 -17.04 -26.40
N VAL A 11 15.30 -18.27 -26.74
CA VAL A 11 14.22 -18.98 -26.05
C VAL A 11 14.61 -19.28 -24.60
N GLU A 12 15.82 -19.76 -24.36
CA GLU A 12 16.34 -20.03 -23.01
C GLU A 12 16.39 -18.75 -22.17
N SER A 13 16.85 -17.64 -22.76
CA SER A 13 16.91 -16.34 -22.09
C SER A 13 15.53 -15.82 -21.70
N ILE A 14 14.54 -15.96 -22.59
CA ILE A 14 13.15 -15.57 -22.31
C ILE A 14 12.54 -16.48 -21.24
N ALA A 15 12.74 -17.80 -21.35
CA ALA A 15 12.21 -18.77 -20.39
C ALA A 15 12.78 -18.57 -18.98
N ASN A 16 14.08 -18.27 -18.88
CA ASN A 16 14.74 -18.02 -17.60
C ASN A 16 14.22 -16.74 -16.92
N GLN A 17 13.89 -15.69 -17.68
CA GLN A 17 13.33 -14.45 -17.14
C GLN A 17 11.82 -14.51 -16.85
N GLN A 18 11.11 -15.52 -17.35
CA GLN A 18 9.66 -15.65 -17.14
C GLN A 18 9.28 -15.65 -15.64
N HIS A 19 10.13 -16.19 -14.77
CA HIS A 19 9.88 -16.20 -13.33
C HIS A 19 9.93 -14.79 -12.72
N ASP A 20 10.83 -13.93 -13.19
CA ASP A 20 10.99 -12.57 -12.70
C ASP A 20 9.82 -11.66 -13.12
N PHE A 21 9.15 -11.99 -14.24
CA PHE A 21 7.93 -11.29 -14.68
C PHE A 21 6.66 -11.74 -13.93
N ARG A 22 6.73 -12.76 -13.08
CA ARG A 22 5.60 -13.19 -12.26
C ARG A 22 5.59 -12.44 -10.93
N ILE A 23 4.53 -11.67 -10.68
CA ILE A 23 4.30 -11.05 -9.37
C ILE A 23 4.21 -12.17 -8.32
N LYS A 24 5.05 -12.08 -7.30
CA LYS A 24 5.04 -13.01 -6.16
C LYS A 24 3.66 -12.97 -5.51
N ASP A 25 3.14 -14.14 -5.14
CA ASP A 25 1.82 -14.25 -4.54
C ASP A 25 1.71 -13.43 -3.24
N SER A 26 2.82 -13.28 -2.50
CA SER A 26 2.94 -12.42 -1.31
C SER A 26 2.73 -10.93 -1.59
N GLU A 27 2.87 -10.47 -2.84
CA GLU A 27 2.75 -9.06 -3.20
C GLU A 27 1.41 -8.73 -3.85
N LYS A 28 0.66 -9.76 -4.28
CA LYS A 28 -0.59 -9.58 -5.04
C LYS A 28 -1.66 -8.84 -4.25
N TYR A 29 -1.69 -8.97 -2.93
CA TYR A 29 -2.67 -8.25 -2.11
C TYR A 29 -2.56 -6.74 -2.26
N LYS A 30 -1.38 -6.19 -2.55
CA LYS A 30 -1.18 -4.75 -2.76
C LYS A 30 -1.98 -4.22 -3.95
N LEU A 31 -2.29 -5.08 -4.93
CA LEU A 31 -3.10 -4.73 -6.09
C LEU A 31 -4.58 -4.47 -5.73
N THR A 32 -5.04 -4.84 -4.54
CA THR A 32 -6.41 -4.56 -4.09
C THR A 32 -6.58 -3.13 -3.58
N LEU A 33 -5.50 -2.41 -3.29
CA LEU A 33 -5.52 -1.09 -2.66
C LEU A 33 -6.36 -0.06 -3.41
N GLU A 34 -6.22 0.05 -4.73
CA GLU A 34 -7.07 0.95 -5.53
C GLU A 34 -8.55 0.60 -5.36
N GLY A 35 -8.89 -0.69 -5.43
CA GLY A 35 -10.26 -1.16 -5.28
C GLY A 35 -10.82 -0.96 -3.87
N ILE A 36 -9.97 -0.87 -2.84
CA ILE A 36 -10.35 -0.49 -1.49
C ILE A 36 -10.55 1.03 -1.42
N ALA A 37 -9.59 1.81 -1.93
CA ALA A 37 -9.66 3.27 -1.95
C ALA A 37 -10.90 3.78 -2.69
N ASP A 38 -11.24 3.20 -3.84
CA ASP A 38 -12.43 3.55 -4.62
C ASP A 38 -13.76 3.30 -3.87
N ARG A 39 -13.77 2.44 -2.85
CA ARG A 39 -14.96 2.21 -2.01
C ARG A 39 -15.04 3.16 -0.83
N VAL A 40 -13.89 3.67 -0.37
CA VAL A 40 -13.78 4.42 0.89
C VAL A 40 -13.72 5.93 0.64
N CYS A 41 -13.06 6.37 -0.43
CA CYS A 41 -12.83 7.79 -0.69
C CYS A 41 -12.72 8.15 -2.19
N ASP A 42 -12.93 9.43 -2.48
CA ASP A 42 -12.79 9.98 -3.83
C ASP A 42 -11.33 10.07 -4.28
N LYS A 43 -11.10 10.14 -5.60
CA LYS A 43 -9.73 10.23 -6.17
C LYS A 43 -8.95 11.48 -5.76
N SER A 44 -9.65 12.55 -5.40
CA SER A 44 -9.05 13.81 -4.94
C SER A 44 -8.71 13.84 -3.46
N THR A 45 -9.23 12.90 -2.67
CA THR A 45 -9.00 12.85 -1.23
C THR A 45 -7.53 12.57 -0.91
N LEU A 46 -7.02 13.28 0.10
CA LEU A 46 -5.66 13.06 0.61
C LEU A 46 -5.66 11.96 1.65
N VAL A 47 -4.74 11.00 1.50
CA VAL A 47 -4.66 9.81 2.34
C VAL A 47 -3.25 9.61 2.89
N ALA A 48 -3.13 8.91 4.01
CA ALA A 48 -1.86 8.43 4.52
C ALA A 48 -1.84 6.89 4.48
N ILE A 49 -0.68 6.30 4.22
CA ILE A 49 -0.47 4.84 4.30
C ILE A 49 0.83 4.49 5.00
N ASN A 50 0.85 3.44 5.82
CA ASN A 50 2.05 2.97 6.53
C ASN A 50 3.06 2.23 5.61
N GLY A 51 3.37 2.77 4.44
CA GLY A 51 4.33 2.19 3.48
C GLY A 51 5.80 2.45 3.82
N GLY A 52 6.09 3.21 4.88
CA GLY A 52 7.44 3.63 5.24
C GLY A 52 8.10 4.44 4.12
N GLU A 53 9.38 4.19 3.88
CA GLU A 53 10.16 4.83 2.82
C GLU A 53 9.78 4.36 1.41
N SER A 54 9.09 3.22 1.30
CA SER A 54 8.71 2.67 0.00
C SER A 54 7.47 3.37 -0.56
N PRO A 55 7.55 4.00 -1.75
CA PRO A 55 6.39 4.63 -2.38
C PRO A 55 5.41 3.60 -2.98
N GLN A 56 5.68 2.30 -2.83
CA GLN A 56 4.93 1.25 -3.51
C GLN A 56 3.44 1.23 -3.10
N LEU A 57 3.14 1.32 -1.80
CA LEU A 57 1.76 1.23 -1.33
C LEU A 57 0.95 2.48 -1.70
N ILE A 58 1.54 3.68 -1.56
CA ILE A 58 0.88 4.93 -1.98
C ILE A 58 0.68 4.97 -3.50
N TYR A 59 1.57 4.35 -4.28
CA TYR A 59 1.39 4.17 -5.71
C TYR A 59 0.16 3.31 -6.02
N PHE A 60 0.02 2.14 -5.42
CA PHE A 60 -1.12 1.24 -5.66
C PHE A 60 -2.46 1.75 -5.13
N LEU A 61 -2.45 2.69 -4.18
CA LEU A 61 -3.66 3.39 -3.74
C LEU A 61 -4.29 4.24 -4.84
N HIS A 62 -3.51 4.70 -5.84
CA HIS A 62 -3.95 5.69 -6.82
C HIS A 62 -4.65 6.91 -6.16
N ARG A 63 -4.11 7.34 -5.02
CA ARG A 63 -4.53 8.54 -4.28
C ARG A 63 -3.32 9.42 -3.98
N LYS A 64 -3.57 10.71 -3.80
CA LYS A 64 -2.54 11.64 -3.35
C LYS A 64 -2.39 11.55 -1.84
N GLY A 65 -1.19 11.83 -1.34
CA GLY A 65 -0.94 11.96 0.10
C GLY A 65 0.42 11.45 0.48
N TRP A 66 0.51 10.74 1.61
CA TRP A 66 1.78 10.46 2.28
C TRP A 66 1.99 8.97 2.52
N SER A 67 3.22 8.51 2.26
CA SER A 67 3.73 7.25 2.82
C SER A 67 4.44 7.59 4.12
N ILE A 68 4.01 6.96 5.21
CA ILE A 68 4.49 7.23 6.58
C ILE A 68 5.00 5.94 7.21
N SER A 69 5.81 6.06 8.26
CA SER A 69 6.18 4.87 9.04
C SER A 69 5.05 4.42 9.96
N SER A 70 5.04 3.15 10.37
CA SER A 70 4.07 2.65 11.36
C SER A 70 4.22 3.35 12.72
N SER A 71 5.43 3.78 13.10
CA SER A 71 5.64 4.62 14.28
C SER A 71 4.99 5.98 14.16
N ASP A 72 5.06 6.63 12.99
CA ASP A 72 4.41 7.92 12.75
C ASP A 72 2.89 7.81 12.82
N ALA A 73 2.33 6.69 12.35
CA ALA A 73 0.89 6.41 12.45
C ALA A 73 0.39 6.34 13.89
N SER A 74 1.25 5.96 14.85
CA SER A 74 0.92 5.94 16.28
C SER A 74 1.14 7.28 16.99
N SER A 75 1.81 8.24 16.35
CA SER A 75 2.11 9.55 16.92
C SER A 75 0.93 10.49 16.76
N ALA A 76 0.26 10.81 17.87
CA ALA A 76 -0.85 11.77 17.86
C ALA A 76 -0.45 13.15 17.29
N GLU A 77 0.76 13.62 17.59
CA GLU A 77 1.27 14.89 17.06
C GLU A 77 1.40 14.85 15.54
N PHE A 78 2.00 13.79 15.00
CA PHE A 78 2.20 13.64 13.56
C PHE A 78 0.87 13.46 12.83
N MET A 79 -0.04 12.68 13.39
CA MET A 79 -1.39 12.51 12.84
C MET A 79 -2.16 13.83 12.81
N GLN A 80 -2.03 14.69 13.82
CA GLN A 80 -2.63 16.03 13.79
C GLN A 80 -2.03 16.92 12.70
N VAL A 81 -0.72 16.82 12.44
CA VAL A 81 -0.09 17.52 11.31
C VAL A 81 -0.70 17.05 9.99
N LEU A 82 -0.89 15.75 9.79
CA LEU A 82 -1.51 15.21 8.58
C LEU A 82 -2.97 15.68 8.42
N ILE A 83 -3.76 15.62 9.49
CA ILE A 83 -5.14 16.10 9.51
C ILE A 83 -5.19 17.59 9.15
N SER A 84 -4.31 18.41 9.72
CA SER A 84 -4.24 19.85 9.40
C SER A 84 -3.86 20.15 7.95
N LYS A 85 -3.18 19.20 7.28
CA LYS A 85 -2.87 19.26 5.85
C LYS A 85 -3.98 18.71 4.96
N GLY A 86 -5.12 18.33 5.54
CA GLY A 86 -6.29 17.81 4.82
C GLY A 86 -6.26 16.30 4.60
N CYS A 87 -5.45 15.53 5.34
CA CYS A 87 -5.49 14.08 5.28
C CYS A 87 -6.79 13.57 5.91
N GLU A 88 -7.60 12.85 5.14
CA GLU A 88 -8.93 12.41 5.58
C GLU A 88 -8.96 10.94 6.02
N PHE A 89 -8.10 10.10 5.41
CA PHE A 89 -8.07 8.66 5.69
C PHE A 89 -6.66 8.15 5.94
N LEU A 90 -6.56 7.19 6.86
CA LEU A 90 -5.34 6.43 7.14
C LEU A 90 -5.55 4.97 6.73
N PHE A 91 -4.72 4.50 5.80
CA PHE A 91 -4.63 3.11 5.38
C PHE A 91 -3.50 2.42 6.14
N LEU A 92 -3.77 1.25 6.71
CA LEU A 92 -2.79 0.43 7.39
C LEU A 92 -2.71 -0.94 6.74
N ASP A 93 -1.52 -1.27 6.27
CA ASP A 93 -1.09 -2.61 5.92
C ASP A 93 -0.73 -3.39 7.19
N LYS A 94 -1.49 -4.45 7.46
CA LYS A 94 -1.36 -5.28 8.65
C LYS A 94 -0.03 -6.06 8.69
N HIS A 95 0.64 -6.23 7.55
CA HIS A 95 1.93 -6.94 7.52
C HIS A 95 3.08 -6.11 8.08
N TYR A 96 2.90 -4.78 8.19
CA TYR A 96 3.94 -3.85 8.64
C TYR A 96 3.53 -3.07 9.91
N VAL A 97 2.42 -3.44 10.54
CA VAL A 97 1.87 -2.71 11.69
C VAL A 97 2.04 -3.50 12.98
N ASP A 98 2.57 -2.84 14.01
CA ASP A 98 2.66 -3.44 15.35
C ASP A 98 1.31 -3.32 16.08
N GLN A 99 1.04 -4.24 17.02
CA GLN A 99 -0.19 -4.22 17.82
C GLN A 99 -0.41 -2.90 18.56
N ASN A 100 0.67 -2.28 19.08
CA ASN A 100 0.59 -1.00 19.80
C ASN A 100 0.01 0.13 18.94
N VAL A 101 0.25 0.11 17.62
CA VAL A 101 -0.30 1.09 16.67
C VAL A 101 -1.79 0.87 16.46
N LEU A 102 -2.24 -0.39 16.43
CA LEU A 102 -3.65 -0.72 16.34
C LEU A 102 -4.42 -0.31 17.59
N GLU A 103 -3.81 -0.48 18.77
CA GLU A 103 -4.38 -0.05 20.05
C GLU A 103 -4.52 1.48 20.12
N SER A 104 -3.52 2.24 19.66
CA SER A 104 -3.59 3.71 19.68
C SER A 104 -4.67 4.27 18.75
N LEU A 105 -5.01 3.53 17.69
CA LEU A 105 -6.05 3.89 16.72
C LEU A 105 -7.42 3.26 17.03
N ALA A 106 -7.56 2.53 18.14
CA ALA A 106 -8.81 1.86 18.50
C ALA A 106 -10.00 2.83 18.72
N HIS A 107 -9.71 4.09 19.01
CA HIS A 107 -10.72 5.15 19.17
C HIS A 107 -11.15 5.80 17.85
N GLU A 108 -10.37 5.61 16.78
CA GLU A 108 -10.68 6.18 15.48
C GLU A 108 -11.78 5.39 14.77
N LYS A 109 -12.56 6.07 13.92
CA LYS A 109 -13.66 5.44 13.20
C LYS A 109 -13.10 4.55 12.09
N MET A 110 -13.14 3.23 12.31
CA MET A 110 -12.81 2.25 11.28
C MET A 110 -13.90 2.23 10.19
N VAL A 111 -13.50 2.47 8.95
CA VAL A 111 -14.40 2.52 7.78
C VAL A 111 -14.28 1.31 6.87
N TYR A 112 -13.16 0.59 6.93
CA TYR A 112 -12.94 -0.62 6.18
C TYR A 112 -11.94 -1.54 6.89
N GLN A 113 -12.13 -2.86 6.72
CA GLN A 113 -11.18 -3.87 7.18
C GLN A 113 -11.31 -5.13 6.32
N ASP A 114 -10.17 -5.71 5.94
CA ASP A 114 -10.10 -7.07 5.35
C ASP A 114 -8.94 -7.88 5.95
N GLU A 115 -8.47 -8.92 5.24
CA GLU A 115 -7.35 -9.76 5.69
C GLU A 115 -6.04 -8.99 5.81
N HIS A 116 -5.78 -8.03 4.93
CA HIS A 116 -4.48 -7.39 4.77
C HIS A 116 -4.47 -5.91 5.17
N PHE A 117 -5.60 -5.21 5.07
CA PHE A 117 -5.69 -3.78 5.31
C PHE A 117 -6.76 -3.39 6.33
N ILE A 118 -6.53 -2.25 6.99
CA ILE A 118 -7.52 -1.52 7.79
C ILE A 118 -7.52 -0.06 7.32
N VAL A 119 -8.69 0.57 7.28
CA VAL A 119 -8.81 1.99 6.96
C VAL A 119 -9.57 2.71 8.07
N TYR A 120 -9.00 3.81 8.54
CA TYR A 120 -9.59 4.70 9.53
C TYR A 120 -9.94 6.06 8.90
N SER A 121 -11.08 6.61 9.29
CA SER A 121 -11.44 8.01 9.01
C SER A 121 -10.80 8.90 10.07
N LEU A 122 -10.01 9.88 9.64
CA LEU A 122 -9.37 10.88 10.50
C LEU A 122 -10.20 12.16 10.64
N VAL A 123 -11.23 12.31 9.80
CA VAL A 123 -12.20 13.40 9.89
C VAL A 123 -13.29 12.99 10.89
N LYS A 124 -13.61 13.90 11.82
CA LYS A 124 -14.68 13.74 12.81
C LYS A 124 -16.06 13.93 12.20
#